data_AF-A0A8S3SKD3-F1
#
_entry.id   AF-A0A8S3SKD3-F1
#
_cell.length_a   1.000
_cell.length_b   1.000
_cell.length_c   1.000
_cell.angle_alpha   90.00
_cell.angle_beta   90.00
_cell.angle_gamma   90.00
#
_symmetry.space_group_name_H-M   'P 1'
#
loop_
_entity.id
_entity.type
_entity.pdbx_description
1 polymer ?
#
loop_
_entity_poly.entity_id
_entity_poly.type
_entity_poly.pdbx_seq_one_letter_code
_entity_poly.pdbx_strand_id
1 'polypeptide(L)'
;MEKINKDMQNKEKEMKTNLKRCKIKIVRCKKKEKEIKKQSDEIIRLATERRELHNQVLELKGNIRVFCRVQPLLKHETTGHVAFNEKIFTKKGHEKYEFRYDKVFSDKATQEEVFEEISQLVQSALDGFDVCIFAYGQTGSGKTYTMEGTSVNDDDRNRE
;
A
#
# COMPACT_ATOMS: atom_id res chain seq x y z
N MET A 1 56.49 46.89 -2.56
CA MET A 1 56.61 46.17 -1.28
C MET A 1 55.36 46.31 -0.41
N GLU A 2 54.86 47.52 -0.10
CA GLU A 2 53.66 47.71 0.75
C GLU A 2 52.37 47.05 0.24
N LYS A 3 52.10 47.11 -1.07
CA LYS A 3 50.89 46.53 -1.68
C LYS A 3 50.80 45.01 -1.46
N ILE A 4 51.94 44.32 -1.61
CA ILE A 4 52.06 42.87 -1.39
C ILE A 4 51.84 42.52 0.09
N ASN A 5 52.36 43.32 1.00
CA ASN A 5 52.17 43.11 2.44
C ASN A 5 50.69 43.29 2.85
N LYS A 6 50.00 44.28 2.28
CA LYS A 6 48.58 44.54 2.52
C LYS A 6 47.69 43.42 1.96
N ASP A 7 48.01 42.90 0.78
CA ASP A 7 47.31 41.77 0.16
C ASP A 7 47.53 40.47 0.95
N MET A 8 48.74 40.25 1.47
CA MET A 8 49.06 39.10 2.32
C MET A 8 48.26 39.13 3.64
N GLN A 9 48.17 40.30 4.29
CA GLN A 9 47.37 40.48 5.49
C GLN A 9 45.86 40.29 5.23
N ASN A 10 45.36 40.75 4.08
CA ASN A 10 43.96 40.56 3.69
C ASN A 10 43.63 39.08 3.48
N LYS A 11 44.49 38.33 2.77
CA LYS A 11 44.34 36.88 2.58
C LYS A 11 44.36 36.12 3.91
N GLU A 12 45.22 36.52 4.86
CA GLU A 12 45.28 35.89 6.18
C GLU A 12 43.98 36.12 6.97
N LYS A 13 43.42 37.33 6.90
CA LYS A 13 42.14 37.68 7.53
C LYS A 13 40.98 36.90 6.92
N GLU A 14 40.96 36.77 5.60
CA GLU A 14 39.95 36.00 4.87
C GLU A 14 40.03 34.51 5.23
N MET A 15 41.24 33.94 5.25
CA MET A 15 41.47 32.54 5.60
C MET A 15 41.04 32.23 7.05
N LYS A 16 41.33 33.13 8.00
CA LYS A 16 40.85 33.03 9.40
C LYS A 16 39.32 33.08 9.49
N THR A 17 38.69 33.91 8.67
CA THR A 17 37.22 34.04 8.61
C THR A 17 36.57 32.77 8.04
N ASN A 18 37.13 32.23 6.96
CA ASN A 18 36.69 30.97 6.35
C ASN A 18 36.88 29.78 7.30
N LEU A 19 37.99 29.73 8.04
CA LEU A 19 38.23 28.70 9.06
C LEU A 19 37.18 28.77 10.19
N LYS A 20 36.83 29.96 10.67
CA LYS A 20 35.75 30.14 11.66
C LYS A 20 34.40 29.66 11.12
N ARG A 21 34.05 30.03 9.88
CA ARG A 21 32.81 29.60 9.23
C ARG A 21 32.75 28.07 9.06
N CYS A 22 33.87 27.46 8.68
CA CYS A 22 33.96 26.00 8.52
C CYS A 22 33.76 25.26 9.85
N LYS A 23 34.36 25.74 10.94
CA LYS A 23 34.15 25.18 12.30
C LYS A 23 32.68 25.20 12.71
N ILE A 24 31.97 26.32 12.48
CA ILE A 24 30.54 26.44 12.78
C ILE A 24 29.71 25.43 11.96
N LYS A 25 30.02 25.28 10.67
CA LYS A 25 29.34 24.31 9.80
C LYS A 25 29.54 22.87 10.31
N ILE A 26 30.75 22.49 10.70
CA ILE A 26 31.06 21.15 11.23
C ILE A 26 30.23 20.85 12.48
N VAL A 27 30.15 21.80 13.43
CA VAL A 27 29.34 21.62 14.65
C VAL A 27 27.85 21.44 14.30
N ARG A 28 27.35 22.22 13.34
CA ARG A 28 25.95 22.11 12.88
C ARG A 28 25.66 20.78 12.19
N CYS A 29 26.57 20.28 11.35
CA CYS A 29 26.45 18.96 10.72
C CYS A 29 26.41 17.85 11.75
N LYS A 30 27.33 17.84 12.74
CA LYS A 30 27.33 16.86 13.83
C LYS A 30 26.02 16.87 14.63
N LYS A 31 25.41 18.04 14.83
CA LYS A 31 24.10 18.14 15.49
C LYS A 31 22.99 17.51 14.63
N LYS A 32 22.98 17.78 13.32
CA LYS A 32 22.00 17.18 12.39
C LYS A 32 22.16 15.67 12.27
N GLU A 33 23.39 15.16 12.22
CA GLU A 33 23.67 13.72 12.18
C GLU A 33 23.09 13.00 13.41
N LYS A 34 23.23 13.59 14.60
CA LYS A 34 22.60 13.05 15.82
C LYS A 34 21.08 13.05 15.73
N GLU A 35 20.48 14.09 15.18
CA GLU A 35 19.03 14.18 15.01
C GLU A 35 18.51 13.14 14.01
N ILE A 36 19.16 13.01 12.85
CA ILE A 36 18.84 12.01 11.83
C ILE A 36 18.94 10.60 12.42
N LYS A 37 19.99 10.33 13.21
CA LYS A 37 20.15 9.04 13.87
C LYS A 37 18.99 8.76 14.83
N LYS A 38 18.62 9.74 15.67
CA LYS A 38 17.50 9.61 16.60
C LYS A 38 16.18 9.33 15.86
N GLN A 39 15.91 10.05 14.78
CA GLN A 39 14.72 9.83 13.95
C GLN A 39 14.73 8.46 13.27
N SER A 40 15.90 8.01 12.79
CA SER A 40 16.04 6.69 12.18
C SER A 40 15.75 5.58 13.20
N ASP A 41 16.27 5.70 14.41
CA ASP A 41 16.01 4.72 15.49
C ASP A 41 14.52 4.69 15.86
N GLU A 42 13.86 5.85 15.87
CA GLU A 42 12.41 5.97 16.11
C GLU A 42 11.58 5.36 14.99
N ILE A 43 11.95 5.56 13.72
CA ILE A 43 11.28 4.93 12.56
C ILE A 43 11.36 3.41 12.66
N ILE A 44 12.53 2.86 13.03
CA ILE A 44 12.70 1.41 13.19
C ILE A 44 11.79 0.87 14.29
N ARG A 45 11.71 1.58 15.42
CA ARG A 45 10.82 1.20 16.53
C ARG A 45 9.35 1.21 16.10
N LEU A 46 8.90 2.29 15.47
CA LEU A 46 7.52 2.42 15.00
C LEU A 46 7.18 1.39 13.91
N ALA A 47 8.12 1.07 13.02
CA ALA A 47 7.91 0.03 12.01
C ALA A 47 7.74 -1.37 12.63
N THR A 48 8.50 -1.65 13.70
CA THR A 48 8.38 -2.92 14.46
C THR A 48 7.02 -3.01 15.13
N GLU A 49 6.60 -1.96 15.84
CA GLU A 49 5.29 -1.90 16.49
C GLU A 49 4.14 -2.00 15.48
N ARG A 50 4.23 -1.30 14.35
CA ARG A 50 3.26 -1.40 13.26
C ARG A 50 3.13 -2.84 12.76
N ARG A 51 4.26 -3.55 12.56
CA ARG A 51 4.25 -4.96 12.13
C ARG A 51 3.54 -5.86 13.16
N GLU A 52 3.84 -5.69 14.45
CA GLU A 52 3.21 -6.47 15.52
C GLU A 52 1.70 -6.25 15.59
N LEU A 53 1.26 -4.98 15.57
CA LEU A 53 -0.16 -4.63 15.57
C LEU A 53 -0.87 -5.12 14.31
N HIS A 54 -0.23 -5.01 13.15
CA HIS A 54 -0.78 -5.48 11.88
C HIS A 54 -1.05 -7.00 11.90
N ASN A 55 -0.12 -7.78 12.44
CA ASN A 55 -0.31 -9.22 12.58
C ASN A 55 -1.46 -9.56 13.54
N GLN A 56 -1.57 -8.88 14.68
CA GLN A 56 -2.68 -9.07 15.61
C GLN A 56 -4.02 -8.78 14.94
N VAL A 57 -4.11 -7.70 14.15
CA VAL A 57 -5.34 -7.38 13.40
C VAL A 57 -5.69 -8.49 12.40
N LEU A 58 -4.71 -9.04 11.69
CA LEU A 58 -4.94 -10.14 10.74
C LEU A 58 -5.37 -11.42 11.45
N GLU A 59 -4.73 -11.78 12.55
CA GLU A 59 -5.09 -12.96 13.36
C GLU A 59 -6.52 -12.85 13.89
N LEU A 60 -6.91 -11.66 14.39
CA LEU A 60 -8.27 -11.40 14.88
C LEU A 60 -9.32 -11.45 13.77
N LYS A 61 -8.98 -11.06 12.54
CA LYS A 61 -9.83 -11.21 11.36
C LYS A 61 -9.91 -12.66 10.86
N GLY A 62 -8.98 -13.51 11.27
CA GLY A 62 -8.86 -14.89 10.83
C GLY A 62 -7.79 -15.06 9.74
N ASN A 63 -6.96 -16.10 9.92
CA ASN A 63 -5.87 -16.44 9.00
C ASN A 63 -6.35 -16.98 7.64
N ILE A 64 -7.60 -17.48 7.59
CA ILE A 64 -8.26 -17.92 6.36
C ILE A 64 -9.50 -17.04 6.20
N ARG A 65 -9.57 -16.36 5.05
CA ARG A 65 -10.71 -15.51 4.70
C ARG A 65 -11.22 -15.90 3.32
N VAL A 66 -12.54 -15.96 3.18
CA VAL A 66 -13.25 -16.30 1.96
C VAL A 66 -14.08 -15.11 1.54
N PHE A 67 -13.72 -14.53 0.41
CA PHE A 67 -14.47 -13.45 -0.22
C PHE A 67 -15.27 -13.99 -1.40
N CYS A 68 -16.49 -13.46 -1.56
CA CYS A 68 -17.30 -13.70 -2.74
C CYS A 68 -17.32 -12.44 -3.59
N ARG A 69 -17.07 -12.55 -4.90
CA ARG A 69 -17.19 -11.44 -5.83
C ARG A 69 -18.17 -11.80 -6.92
N VAL A 70 -19.24 -11.02 -7.03
CA VAL A 70 -20.25 -11.17 -8.07
C VAL A 70 -19.79 -10.42 -9.31
N GLN A 71 -19.79 -11.10 -10.45
CA GLN A 71 -19.46 -10.44 -11.73
C GLN A 71 -20.72 -9.75 -12.29
N PRO A 72 -20.60 -8.55 -12.90
CA PRO A 72 -21.71 -7.92 -13.58
C PRO A 72 -22.35 -8.83 -14.61
N LEU A 73 -23.68 -8.91 -14.57
CA LEU A 73 -24.47 -9.62 -15.56
C LEU A 73 -24.28 -8.98 -16.92
N LEU A 74 -24.12 -9.82 -17.95
CA LEU A 74 -24.21 -9.35 -19.33
C LEU A 74 -25.65 -8.90 -19.62
N LYS A 75 -25.84 -7.97 -20.56
CA LYS A 75 -27.15 -7.37 -20.90
C LYS A 75 -28.27 -8.38 -21.22
N HIS A 76 -27.93 -9.64 -21.48
CA HIS A 76 -28.87 -10.73 -21.82
C HIS A 76 -29.08 -11.75 -20.69
N GLU A 77 -28.47 -11.59 -19.52
CA GLU A 77 -28.62 -12.51 -18.39
C GLU A 77 -29.73 -12.05 -17.44
N THR A 78 -30.72 -12.93 -17.19
CA THR A 78 -31.96 -12.59 -16.46
C THR A 78 -31.96 -13.01 -14.99
N THR A 79 -30.96 -13.77 -14.54
CA THR A 79 -30.90 -14.31 -13.17
C THR A 79 -29.85 -13.58 -12.36
N GLY A 80 -30.27 -12.57 -11.59
CA GLY A 80 -29.37 -11.81 -10.74
C GLY A 80 -29.13 -12.44 -9.37
N HIS A 81 -27.89 -12.36 -8.91
CA HIS A 81 -27.53 -12.62 -7.53
C HIS A 81 -27.77 -11.36 -6.70
N VAL A 82 -28.34 -11.50 -5.50
CA VAL A 82 -28.49 -10.38 -4.57
C VAL A 82 -27.42 -10.52 -3.50
N ALA A 83 -26.45 -9.60 -3.52
CA ALA A 83 -25.45 -9.45 -2.48
C ALA A 83 -25.95 -8.46 -1.43
N PHE A 84 -25.94 -8.85 -0.16
CA PHE A 84 -26.23 -7.98 0.97
C PHE A 84 -25.25 -8.26 2.10
N ASN A 85 -24.37 -7.30 2.38
CA ASN A 85 -23.31 -7.40 3.38
C ASN A 85 -22.44 -8.67 3.19
N GLU A 86 -22.44 -9.57 4.17
CA GLU A 86 -21.69 -10.82 4.21
C GLU A 86 -22.44 -12.00 3.57
N LYS A 87 -23.63 -11.75 3.02
CA LYS A 87 -24.54 -12.79 2.53
C LYS A 87 -24.82 -12.64 1.05
N ILE A 88 -24.89 -13.77 0.37
CA ILE A 88 -25.35 -13.86 -1.01
C ILE A 88 -26.52 -14.83 -1.11
N PHE A 89 -27.56 -14.38 -1.81
CA PHE A 89 -28.75 -15.17 -2.08
C PHE A 89 -28.76 -15.57 -3.56
N THR A 90 -28.92 -16.87 -3.80
CA THR A 90 -29.11 -17.41 -5.16
C THR A 90 -30.38 -18.25 -5.22
N LYS A 91 -31.01 -18.24 -6.39
CA LYS A 91 -32.24 -19.00 -6.66
C LYS A 91 -31.97 -20.00 -7.77
N LYS A 92 -32.19 -21.28 -7.50
CA LYS A 92 -32.12 -22.34 -8.50
C LYS A 92 -33.48 -23.04 -8.54
N GLY A 93 -34.26 -22.79 -9.59
CA GLY A 93 -35.66 -23.25 -9.66
C GLY A 93 -36.55 -22.57 -8.61
N HIS A 94 -37.20 -23.36 -7.76
CA HIS A 94 -38.02 -22.85 -6.64
C HIS A 94 -37.23 -22.71 -5.32
N GLU A 95 -36.02 -23.26 -5.25
CA GLU A 95 -35.20 -23.25 -4.04
C GLU A 95 -34.35 -22.00 -3.95
N LYS A 96 -34.27 -21.45 -2.73
CA LYS A 96 -33.41 -20.32 -2.38
C LYS A 96 -32.27 -20.84 -1.53
N TYR A 97 -31.05 -20.48 -1.92
CA TYR A 97 -29.84 -20.82 -1.19
C TYR A 97 -29.23 -19.54 -0.63
N GLU A 98 -28.80 -19.60 0.63
CA GLU A 98 -28.10 -18.53 1.33
C GLU A 98 -26.68 -19.02 1.65
N PHE A 99 -25.69 -18.21 1.28
CA PHE A 99 -24.29 -18.46 1.61
C PHE A 99 -23.72 -17.25 2.35
N ARG A 100 -22.86 -17.51 3.33
CA ARG A 100 -22.17 -16.48 4.12
C ARG A 100 -20.67 -16.53 3.86
N TYR A 101 -20.08 -15.34 3.74
CA TYR A 101 -18.66 -15.11 3.45
C TYR A 101 -18.12 -14.03 4.40
N ASP A 102 -16.80 -13.88 4.48
CA ASP A 102 -16.19 -12.78 5.24
C ASP A 102 -16.52 -11.42 4.63
N LYS A 103 -16.66 -11.36 3.30
CA LYS A 103 -17.15 -10.20 2.56
C LYS A 103 -17.74 -10.62 1.22
N VAL A 104 -18.81 -9.96 0.79
CA VAL A 104 -19.38 -10.11 -0.55
C VAL A 104 -19.24 -8.80 -1.31
N PHE A 105 -18.50 -8.84 -2.42
CA PHE A 105 -18.39 -7.77 -3.40
C PHE A 105 -19.52 -7.89 -4.41
N SER A 106 -20.30 -6.83 -4.57
CA SER A 106 -21.40 -6.80 -5.54
C SER A 106 -20.88 -6.71 -6.97
N ASP A 107 -21.80 -6.81 -7.92
CA ASP A 107 -21.54 -6.60 -9.35
C ASP A 107 -21.01 -5.21 -9.70
N LYS A 108 -21.14 -4.24 -8.79
CA LYS A 108 -20.63 -2.88 -8.96
C LYS A 108 -19.24 -2.68 -8.36
N ALA A 109 -18.70 -3.68 -7.67
CA ALA A 109 -17.46 -3.54 -6.95
C ALA A 109 -16.25 -3.45 -7.90
N THR A 110 -15.42 -2.43 -7.70
CA THR A 110 -14.27 -2.16 -8.56
C THR A 110 -13.04 -3.01 -8.19
N GLN A 111 -12.00 -2.99 -9.03
CA GLN A 111 -10.74 -3.66 -8.69
C GLN A 111 -10.08 -3.02 -7.46
N GLU A 112 -10.19 -1.70 -7.32
CA GLU A 112 -9.63 -0.93 -6.22
C GLU A 112 -10.27 -1.33 -4.89
N GLU A 113 -11.60 -1.43 -4.84
CA GLU A 113 -12.31 -1.86 -3.63
C GLU A 113 -11.94 -3.28 -3.19
N VAL A 114 -11.69 -4.18 -4.16
CA VAL A 114 -11.21 -5.54 -3.88
C VAL A 114 -9.78 -5.50 -3.37
N PHE A 115 -8.92 -4.69 -3.98
CA PHE A 115 -7.52 -4.54 -3.60
C PHE A 115 -7.36 -3.92 -2.21
N GLU A 116 -8.19 -2.94 -1.83
CA GLU A 116 -8.15 -2.33 -0.49
C GLU A 116 -8.30 -3.38 0.62
N GLU A 117 -9.17 -4.37 0.43
CA GLU A 117 -9.34 -5.47 1.41
C GLU A 117 -8.17 -6.46 1.44
N ILE A 118 -7.56 -6.69 0.28
CA ILE A 118 -6.42 -7.61 0.11
C ILE A 118 -5.11 -6.94 0.52
N SER A 119 -5.02 -5.61 0.49
CA SER A 119 -3.81 -4.81 0.74
C SER A 119 -3.14 -5.15 2.08
N GLN A 120 -3.93 -5.50 3.09
CA GLN A 120 -3.44 -5.91 4.41
C GLN A 120 -2.64 -7.23 4.34
N LEU A 121 -3.04 -8.16 3.48
CA LEU A 121 -2.29 -9.39 3.24
C LEU A 121 -0.98 -9.10 2.50
N VAL A 122 -1.01 -8.19 1.52
CA VAL A 122 0.21 -7.76 0.81
C VAL A 122 1.21 -7.13 1.77
N GLN A 123 0.75 -6.28 2.70
CA GLN A 123 1.61 -5.72 3.74
C GLN A 123 2.21 -6.81 4.65
N SER A 124 1.45 -7.86 4.97
CA SER A 124 1.95 -9.00 5.74
C SER A 124 3.03 -9.78 4.98
N ALA A 125 2.86 -9.95 3.66
CA ALA A 125 3.88 -10.54 2.80
C ALA A 125 5.17 -9.72 2.77
N LEU A 126 5.07 -8.39 2.68
CA LEU A 126 6.22 -7.47 2.76
C LEU A 126 6.91 -7.51 4.13
N ASP A 127 6.14 -7.79 5.18
CA ASP A 127 6.65 -7.96 6.54
C ASP A 127 7.30 -9.34 6.74
N GLY A 128 7.26 -10.23 5.74
CA GLY A 128 7.94 -11.53 5.74
C GLY A 128 7.07 -12.69 6.19
N PHE A 129 5.75 -12.59 6.07
CA PHE A 129 4.81 -13.70 6.29
C PHE A 129 4.44 -14.38 4.96
N ASP A 130 4.21 -15.69 5.02
CA ASP A 130 3.71 -16.44 3.86
C ASP A 130 2.23 -16.16 3.65
N VAL A 131 1.90 -15.67 2.45
CA VAL A 131 0.53 -15.31 2.07
C VAL A 131 0.18 -16.04 0.79
N CYS A 132 -1.02 -16.62 0.76
CA CYS A 132 -1.58 -17.26 -0.43
C CYS A 132 -2.92 -16.62 -0.79
N ILE A 133 -3.07 -16.23 -2.05
CA ILE A 133 -4.32 -15.72 -2.61
C ILE A 133 -4.66 -16.59 -3.82
N PHE A 134 -5.87 -17.13 -3.84
CA PHE A 134 -6.37 -17.90 -4.96
C PHE A 134 -7.77 -17.43 -5.33
N ALA A 135 -8.06 -17.44 -6.63
CA ALA A 135 -9.39 -17.17 -7.16
C ALA A 135 -10.04 -18.50 -7.56
N TYR A 136 -11.26 -18.75 -7.09
CA TYR A 136 -12.03 -19.96 -7.37
C TYR A 136 -13.36 -19.64 -8.04
N GLY A 137 -13.80 -20.50 -8.96
CA GLY A 137 -15.05 -20.34 -9.71
C GLY A 137 -15.01 -20.99 -11.09
N GLN A 138 -16.15 -21.06 -11.77
CA GLN A 138 -16.29 -21.62 -13.12
C GLN A 138 -15.58 -20.78 -14.20
N THR A 139 -15.36 -21.33 -15.40
CA THR A 139 -14.87 -20.55 -16.55
C THR A 139 -15.82 -19.38 -16.82
N GLY A 140 -15.25 -18.19 -17.06
CA GLY A 140 -16.02 -16.96 -17.27
C GLY A 140 -16.48 -16.23 -16.01
N SER A 141 -16.21 -16.75 -14.80
CA SER A 141 -16.61 -16.10 -13.53
C SER A 141 -15.67 -14.99 -13.03
N GLY A 142 -14.76 -14.49 -13.87
CA GLY A 142 -13.93 -13.34 -13.52
C GLY A 142 -12.69 -13.63 -12.67
N LYS A 143 -12.23 -14.88 -12.58
CA LYS A 143 -10.98 -15.25 -11.86
C LYS A 143 -9.74 -14.49 -12.38
N THR A 144 -9.48 -14.61 -13.69
CA THR A 144 -8.35 -13.91 -14.35
C THR A 144 -8.50 -12.41 -14.22
N TYR A 145 -9.70 -11.86 -14.44
CA TYR A 145 -9.97 -10.44 -14.24
C TYR A 145 -9.69 -9.97 -12.79
N THR A 146 -10.00 -10.80 -11.79
CA THR A 146 -9.75 -10.45 -10.39
C THR A 146 -8.27 -10.45 -10.06
N MET A 147 -7.51 -11.42 -10.56
CA MET A 147 -6.08 -11.59 -10.25
C MET A 147 -5.16 -10.71 -11.09
N GLU A 148 -5.44 -10.57 -12.38
CA GLU A 148 -4.58 -9.89 -13.37
C GLU A 148 -5.18 -8.56 -13.85
N GLY A 149 -6.47 -8.31 -13.62
CA GLY A 149 -7.16 -7.15 -14.17
C GLY A 149 -7.41 -7.26 -15.68
N THR A 150 -7.61 -6.12 -16.33
CA THR A 150 -7.57 -5.98 -17.78
C THR A 150 -6.23 -5.40 -18.21
N SER A 151 -5.64 -5.93 -19.27
CA SER A 151 -4.41 -5.40 -19.90
C SER A 151 -4.59 -4.03 -20.56
N VAL A 152 -5.83 -3.55 -20.64
CA VAL A 152 -6.17 -2.23 -21.18
C VAL A 152 -6.35 -1.32 -19.97
N ASN A 153 -5.49 -0.32 -19.85
CA ASN A 153 -5.72 0.82 -18.97
C ASN A 153 -7.12 1.35 -19.29
N ASP A 154 -8.00 1.42 -18.29
CA ASP A 154 -9.37 1.94 -18.46
C ASP A 154 -9.38 3.42 -18.92
N ASP A 155 -8.23 4.09 -18.89
CA ASP A 155 -8.01 5.44 -19.42
C ASP A 155 -8.14 5.56 -20.95
N ASP A 156 -7.94 4.48 -21.71
CA ASP A 156 -8.03 4.53 -23.18
C ASP A 156 -9.46 4.31 -23.70
N ARG A 157 -10.39 3.81 -22.87
CA ARG A 157 -11.79 3.55 -23.28
C ARG A 157 -12.69 4.80 -23.30
N ASN A 158 -12.18 5.95 -22.85
CA ASN A 158 -12.91 7.22 -22.81
C ASN A 158 -12.44 8.22 -23.87
N ARG A 159 -11.68 7.76 -24.89
CA ARG A 159 -11.14 8.57 -25.99
C ARG A 159 -11.74 8.29 -27.37
N GLU A 160 -12.79 7.47 -27.47
CA GLU A 160 -13.55 7.29 -28.71
C GLU A 160 -14.99 7.78 -28.59
#